data_AF-A0A916UED4-F1
#
_entry.id   AF-A0A916UED4-F1
#
_cell.length_a   1.000
_cell.length_b   1.000
_cell.length_c   1.000
_cell.angle_alpha   90.00
_cell.angle_beta   90.00
_cell.angle_gamma   90.00
#
_symmetry.space_group_name_H-M   'P 1'
#
loop_
_entity.id
_entity.type
_entity.pdbx_description
1 polymer ?
#
loop_
_entity_poly.entity_id
_entity_poly.type
_entity_poly.pdbx_seq_one_letter_code
_entity_poly.pdbx_strand_id
1 'polypeptide(L)' 'MYRIIYYNSQTGYRKFDSDNYDVIADQHMHLKKHGCKIICIVDYNANVILNKCMDFKAHVVAVDRLVN' A
#
# COMPACT_ATOMS: atom_id res chain seq x y z
N MET A 1 13.76 -0.54 -1.37
CA MET A 1 12.49 -1.09 -1.90
C MET A 1 11.30 -0.50 -1.17
N TYR A 2 10.25 -0.14 -1.90
CA TYR A 2 8.98 0.35 -1.41
C TYR A 2 7.82 -0.55 -1.86
N ARG A 3 6.77 -0.66 -1.05
CA ARG A 3 5.55 -1.42 -1.37
C ARG A 3 4.30 -0.62 -1.03
N ILE A 4 3.39 -0.44 -1.99
CA ILE A 4 2.05 0.07 -1.70
C ILE A 4 1.09 -1.09 -1.52
N ILE A 5 0.36 -1.10 -0.41
CA ILE A 5 -0.71 -2.07 -0.13
C ILE A 5 -2.03 -1.33 -0.24
N TYR A 6 -2.92 -1.87 -1.07
CA TYR A 6 -4.21 -1.26 -1.36
C TYR A 6 -5.30 -2.32 -1.45
N TYR A 7 -6.54 -1.88 -1.24
CA TYR A 7 -7.73 -2.68 -1.40
C TYR A 7 -8.49 -2.23 -2.65
N ASN A 8 -8.72 -3.18 -3.55
CA ASN A 8 -9.56 -3.02 -4.72
C ASN A 8 -10.87 -3.79 -4.47
N SER A 9 -12.01 -3.13 -4.66
CA SER A 9 -13.33 -3.74 -4.42
C SER A 9 -13.62 -4.97 -5.30
N GLN A 10 -12.97 -5.09 -6.45
CA GLN A 10 -13.16 -6.17 -7.42
C GLN A 10 -12.21 -7.35 -7.17
N THR A 11 -10.97 -7.07 -6.72
CA THR A 11 -9.91 -8.08 -6.65
C THR A 11 -9.35 -8.30 -5.24
N GLY A 12 -9.87 -7.60 -4.24
CA GLY A 12 -9.44 -7.66 -2.86
C GLY A 12 -8.15 -6.89 -2.58
N TYR A 13 -7.38 -7.35 -1.59
CA TYR A 13 -6.10 -6.76 -1.24
C TYR A 13 -5.04 -7.09 -2.29
N ARG A 14 -4.30 -6.06 -2.68
CA ARG A 14 -3.20 -6.14 -3.63
C ARG A 14 -2.02 -5.35 -3.13
N LYS A 15 -0.86 -5.68 -3.68
CA LYS A 15 0.40 -4.99 -3.42
C LYS A 15 1.09 -4.63 -4.73
N PHE A 16 1.83 -3.54 -4.72
CA PHE A 16 2.69 -3.13 -5.82
C PHE A 16 4.04 -2.70 -5.24
N ASP A 17 5.11 -3.17 -5.87
CA ASP A 17 6.49 -3.03 -5.41
C ASP A 17 7.31 -2.20 -6.39
N SER A 18 8.15 -1.32 -5.86
CA SER A 18 9.12 -0.57 -6.67
C SER A 18 10.29 -0.13 -5.82
N ASP A 19 11.48 -0.06 -6.41
CA ASP A 19 12.64 0.53 -5.76
C ASP A 19 12.69 2.06 -5.88
N ASN A 20 11.82 2.65 -6.72
CA ASN A 20 11.73 4.08 -6.89
C ASN A 20 10.49 4.64 -6.18
N TYR A 21 10.70 5.60 -5.28
CA TYR A 21 9.62 6.28 -4.56
C TYR A 21 8.69 7.06 -5.50
N ASP A 22 9.21 7.66 -6.56
CA ASP A 22 8.39 8.43 -7.51
C ASP A 22 7.35 7.53 -8.19
N VAL A 23 7.74 6.29 -8.53
CA VAL A 23 6.82 5.29 -9.11
C VAL A 23 5.73 4.90 -8.10
N ILE A 24 6.06 4.80 -6.81
CA ILE A 24 5.07 4.55 -5.76
C ILE A 24 4.11 5.72 -5.61
N ALA A 25 4.62 6.95 -5.67
CA ALA A 25 3.80 8.16 -5.56
C ALA A 25 2.84 8.29 -6.75
N ASP A 26 3.30 8.00 -7.97
CA ASP A 26 2.45 7.94 -9.17
C ASP A 26 1.41 6.81 -9.07
N GLN A 27 1.82 5.62 -8.62
CA GLN A 27 0.90 4.50 -8.44
C GLN A 27 -0.16 4.81 -7.38
N HIS A 28 0.21 5.50 -6.28
CA HIS A 28 -0.71 5.97 -5.27
C HIS A 28 -1.78 6.91 -5.86
N MET A 29 -1.35 7.89 -6.66
CA MET A 29 -2.25 8.81 -7.37
C MET A 29 -3.19 8.05 -8.32
N HIS A 30 -2.65 7.12 -9.10
CA HIS A 30 -3.40 6.31 -10.06
C HIS A 30 -4.46 5.44 -9.35
N LEU A 31 -4.08 4.68 -8.33
CA LEU A 31 -4.97 3.84 -7.56
C LEU A 31 -6.10 4.64 -6.89
N LYS A 32 -5.79 5.84 -6.37
CA LYS A 32 -6.79 6.73 -5.79
C LYS A 32 -7.81 7.21 -6.85
N LYS A 33 -7.37 7.52 -8.07
CA LYS A 33 -8.26 7.89 -9.19
C LYS A 33 -9.16 6.72 -9.61
N HIS A 34 -8.68 5.49 -9.52
CA HIS A 34 -9.44 4.26 -9.81
C HIS A 34 -10.33 3.78 -8.64
N GLY A 35 -10.46 4.57 -7.57
CA GLY A 35 -11.30 4.23 -6.42
C GLY A 35 -10.75 3.12 -5.53
N CYS A 36 -9.48 2.75 -5.68
CA CYS A 36 -8.83 1.81 -4.76
C CYS A 36 -8.56 2.50 -3.42
N LYS A 37 -8.76 1.78 -2.32
CA LYS A 37 -8.43 2.25 -0.97
C LYS A 37 -6.97 1.94 -0.68
N ILE A 38 -6.13 2.96 -0.58
CA ILE A 38 -4.75 2.78 -0.13
C ILE A 38 -4.77 2.46 1.37
N ILE A 39 -4.12 1.38 1.77
CA ILE A 39 -4.05 0.95 3.17
C ILE A 39 -2.79 1.50 3.81
N CYS A 40 -1.64 1.27 3.17
CA CYS A 40 -0.36 1.80 3.60
C CYS A 40 0.70 1.73 2.48
N ILE A 41 1.80 2.43 2.71
CA ILE A 41 3.04 2.29 1.94
C ILE A 41 4.12 1.81 2.90
N VAL A 42 4.87 0.79 2.52
CA VAL A 42 5.98 0.23 3.30
C VAL A 42 7.28 0.68 2.65
N ASP A 43 8.17 1.25 3.45
CA ASP A 43 9.54 1.52 3.09
C ASP A 43 10.41 0.45 3.76
N TYR A 44 10.93 -0.49 2.96
CA TYR A 44 11.79 -1.56 3.47
C TYR A 44 13.22 -1.09 3.74
N ASN A 45 13.65 0.02 3.12
CA ASN A 45 15.00 0.55 3.37
C ASN A 45 15.06 1.18 4.77
N ALA A 46 14.02 1.93 5.15
CA ALA A 46 13.90 2.52 6.48
C ALA A 46 13.19 1.62 7.49
N ASN A 47 12.64 0.48 7.05
CA ASN A 47 11.83 -0.43 7.85
C ASN A 47 10.64 0.26 8.56
N VAL A 48 9.95 1.15 7.83
CA VAL A 48 8.82 1.95 8.32
C VAL A 48 7.58 1.80 7.44
N ILE A 49 6.40 2.01 8.05
CA ILE A 49 5.12 2.05 7.34
C ILE A 49 4.63 3.50 7.30
N LEU A 50 4.55 4.03 6.08
CA LEU A 50 4.08 5.36 5.72
C LEU A 50 2.60 5.34 5.29
N ASN A 51 1.95 6.50 5.34
CA ASN A 51 0.63 6.74 4.74
C ASN A 51 -0.47 5.73 5.16
N LYS A 52 -0.51 5.42 6.46
CA LYS A 52 -1.53 4.53 7.06
C LYS A 52 -2.91 5.18 6.92
N CYS A 53 -3.87 4.47 6.34
CA CYS A 53 -5.26 4.92 6.35
C CYS A 53 -5.84 4.86 7.78
N MET A 54 -6.95 5.56 8.04
CA MET A 54 -7.60 5.52 9.38
C MET A 54 -8.00 4.09 9.78
N ASP A 55 -8.42 3.28 8.80
CA ASP A 55 -8.82 1.89 9.01
C ASP A 55 -7.63 0.91 9.05
N PHE A 56 -6.38 1.41 9.05
CA PHE A 56 -5.19 0.57 8.99
C PHE A 56 -5.18 -0.52 10.05
N LYS A 57 -5.62 -0.21 11.29
CA LYS A 57 -5.73 -1.19 12.39
C LYS A 57 -6.68 -2.34 12.08
N ALA A 58 -7.78 -2.10 11.35
CA ALA A 58 -8.71 -3.15 10.94
C ALA A 58 -8.13 -4.04 9.83
N HIS A 59 -7.12 -3.54 9.10
CA HIS A 59 -6.46 -4.23 8.01
C HIS A 59 -5.13 -4.90 8.39
N VAL A 60 -4.65 -4.72 9.63
CA VAL A 60 -3.32 -5.20 10.10
C VAL A 60 -3.07 -6.66 9.77
N VAL A 61 -4.02 -7.57 10.03
CA VAL A 61 -3.83 -9.00 9.80
C VAL A 61 -3.60 -9.32 8.31
N ALA A 62 -4.30 -8.62 7.41
CA ALA A 62 -4.13 -8.80 5.97
C ALA A 62 -2.85 -8.11 5.46
N VAL A 63 -2.50 -6.97 6.04
CA VAL A 63 -1.25 -6.23 5.74
C VAL A 63 -0.04 -7.05 6.18
N ASP A 64 -0.01 -7.61 7.38
CA ASP A 64 1.11 -8.40 7.91
C ASP A 64 1.44 -9.60 7.01
N ARG A 65 0.42 -10.23 6.40
CA ARG A 65 0.60 -11.31 5.41
C ARG A 65 1.15 -10.85 4.06
N LEU A 66 1.02 -9.57 3.75
CA LEU A 66 1.49 -8.97 2.50
C LEU A 66 2.84 -8.27 2.66
N VAL A 67 3.25 -7.97 3.90
CA VAL A 67 4.54 -7.41 4.27
C VAL A 67 5.59 -8.50 4.50
N ASN A 68 5.24 -9.56 5.25
CA ASN A 68 6.06 -10.77 5.40
C ASN A 68 5.99 -11.67 4.15
#